data_AF-F2BC38-F1
#
_entry.id   AF-F2BC38-F1
#
_cell.length_a   1.000
_cell.length_b   1.000
_cell.length_c   1.000
_cell.angle_alpha   90.00
_cell.angle_beta   90.00
_cell.angle_gamma   90.00
#
_symmetry.space_group_name_H-M   'P 1'
#
loop_
_entity.id
_entity.type
_entity.pdbx_description
1 polymer ?
#
loop_
_entity_poly.entity_id
_entity_poly.type
_entity_poly.pdbx_seq_one_letter_code
_entity_poly.pdbx_strand_id
1 'polypeptide(L)'
;MKKIFRVPTALCTAFAAAQTLAAPTAVTQQEAQTFQSADPAHFSAGAEFARLPQMPSHGDVNAAIVRFTPNAVTDWHSHAQGQYLIVTEGTGRFQEWGKPVQTIKKGDVV
;
A
#
# COMPACT_ATOMS: atom_id res chain seq x y z
N MET A 1 16.16 -25.74 71.90
CA MET A 1 16.82 -24.83 70.93
C MET A 1 16.28 -25.13 69.55
N LYS A 2 15.36 -24.31 68.99
CA LYS A 2 14.78 -24.52 67.66
C LYS A 2 15.20 -23.35 66.76
N LYS A 3 16.13 -23.58 65.83
CA LYS A 3 16.59 -22.56 64.89
C LYS A 3 15.62 -22.52 63.71
N ILE A 4 14.90 -21.42 63.57
CA ILE A 4 13.99 -21.14 62.46
C ILE A 4 14.82 -20.52 61.33
N PHE A 5 14.97 -21.20 60.20
CA PHE A 5 15.52 -20.63 58.98
C PHE A 5 14.38 -20.05 58.14
N ARG A 6 14.38 -18.74 57.93
CA ARG A 6 13.54 -18.05 56.93
C ARG A 6 14.36 -17.93 55.64
N VAL A 7 13.92 -18.58 54.57
CA VAL A 7 14.42 -18.33 53.21
C VAL A 7 13.61 -17.17 52.64
N PRO A 8 14.22 -16.06 52.18
CA PRO A 8 13.49 -15.03 51.47
C PRO A 8 13.30 -15.49 50.03
N THR A 9 12.05 -15.74 49.63
CA THR A 9 11.71 -15.94 48.21
C THR A 9 11.79 -14.58 47.52
N ALA A 10 12.92 -14.29 46.87
CA ALA A 10 13.04 -13.13 45.99
C ALA A 10 12.25 -13.40 44.71
N LEU A 11 11.12 -12.72 44.55
CA LEU A 11 10.31 -12.75 43.34
C LEU A 11 11.03 -11.93 42.26
N CYS A 12 11.74 -12.61 41.36
CA CYS A 12 12.42 -11.96 40.24
C CYS A 12 11.40 -11.75 39.10
N THR A 13 10.84 -10.55 38.98
CA THR A 13 10.01 -10.17 37.83
C THR A 13 10.91 -9.89 36.63
N ALA A 14 11.04 -10.87 35.73
CA ALA A 14 11.67 -10.66 34.44
C ALA A 14 10.71 -9.87 33.53
N PHE A 15 11.07 -8.63 33.19
CA PHE A 15 10.46 -7.92 32.08
C PHE A 15 10.99 -8.50 30.77
N ALA A 16 10.19 -9.36 30.11
CA ALA A 16 10.45 -9.75 28.74
C ALA A 16 10.00 -8.60 27.83
N ALA A 17 10.96 -7.81 27.32
CA ALA A 17 10.68 -6.88 26.24
C ALA A 17 10.38 -7.71 24.97
N ALA A 18 9.13 -7.73 24.54
CA ALA A 18 8.76 -8.31 23.25
C ALA A 18 9.42 -7.47 22.15
N GLN A 19 10.50 -8.00 21.57
CA GLN A 19 11.09 -7.42 20.37
C GLN A 19 10.19 -7.78 19.18
N THR A 20 9.47 -6.81 18.63
CA THR A 20 8.86 -6.94 17.31
C THR A 20 9.97 -7.03 16.27
N LEU A 21 10.31 -8.24 15.84
CA LEU A 21 11.14 -8.44 14.65
C LEU A 21 10.36 -7.90 13.45
N ALA A 22 10.98 -7.02 12.67
CA ALA A 22 10.44 -6.61 11.38
C ALA A 22 10.20 -7.86 10.52
N ALA A 23 9.02 -7.94 9.89
CA ALA A 23 8.75 -9.03 8.95
C ALA A 23 9.84 -9.06 7.87
N PRO A 24 10.32 -10.24 7.46
CA PRO A 24 11.36 -10.33 6.44
C PRO A 24 10.87 -9.67 5.15
N THR A 25 11.70 -8.81 4.57
CA THR A 25 11.43 -8.18 3.27
C THR A 25 11.29 -9.27 2.21
N ALA A 26 10.07 -9.47 1.70
CA ALA A 26 9.80 -10.43 0.63
C ALA A 26 9.88 -9.74 -0.73
N VAL A 27 10.58 -10.36 -1.69
CA VAL A 27 10.52 -9.96 -3.09
C VAL A 27 9.32 -10.65 -3.72
N THR A 28 8.38 -9.88 -4.24
CA THR A 28 7.25 -10.40 -5.03
C THR A 28 7.43 -9.96 -6.46
N GLN A 29 7.47 -10.92 -7.39
CA GLN A 29 7.50 -10.61 -8.81
C GLN A 29 6.20 -9.90 -9.22
N GLN A 30 6.29 -8.95 -10.16
CA GLN A 30 5.11 -8.22 -10.64
C GLN A 30 4.06 -9.15 -11.28
N GLU A 31 4.51 -10.20 -11.97
CA GLU A 31 3.66 -11.22 -12.58
C GLU A 31 2.91 -12.08 -11.55
N ALA A 32 3.37 -12.11 -10.30
CA ALA A 32 2.69 -12.81 -9.21
C ALA A 32 1.58 -11.97 -8.56
N GLN A 33 1.42 -10.71 -8.96
CA GLN A 33 0.33 -9.86 -8.47
C GLN A 33 -1.01 -10.36 -9.01
N THR A 34 -2.01 -10.49 -8.13
CA THR A 34 -3.36 -10.88 -8.51
C THR A 34 -4.16 -9.65 -8.90
N PHE A 35 -4.56 -9.59 -10.17
CA PHE A 35 -5.41 -8.52 -10.70
C PHE A 35 -6.89 -8.83 -10.48
N GLN A 36 -7.65 -7.80 -10.20
CA GLN A 36 -9.09 -7.81 -9.98
C GLN A 36 -9.72 -6.75 -10.88
N SER A 37 -10.93 -7.00 -11.38
CA SER A 37 -11.70 -5.96 -12.06
C SER A 37 -11.98 -4.79 -11.12
N ALA A 38 -11.81 -3.57 -11.62
CA ALA A 38 -12.21 -2.36 -10.93
C ALA A 38 -13.74 -2.25 -10.89
N ASP A 39 -14.27 -1.56 -9.88
CA ASP A 39 -15.71 -1.30 -9.76
C ASP A 39 -16.17 -0.42 -10.94
N PRO A 40 -17.06 -0.92 -11.82
CA PRO A 40 -17.54 -0.14 -12.96
C PRO A 40 -18.29 1.14 -12.55
N ALA A 41 -18.68 1.30 -11.28
CA ALA A 41 -19.27 2.53 -10.77
C ALA A 41 -18.30 3.72 -10.71
N HIS A 42 -17.00 3.52 -10.93
CA HIS A 42 -15.98 4.56 -10.86
C HIS A 42 -15.18 4.74 -12.17
N PHE A 43 -15.53 3.98 -13.21
CA PHE A 43 -14.79 3.93 -14.48
C PHE A 43 -15.75 3.88 -15.66
N SER A 44 -15.46 4.62 -16.73
CA SER A 44 -16.28 4.63 -17.95
C SER A 44 -16.16 3.36 -18.82
N ALA A 45 -15.05 2.65 -18.70
CA ALA A 45 -14.77 1.39 -19.40
C ALA A 45 -13.88 0.50 -18.52
N GLY A 46 -13.42 -0.64 -19.05
CA GLY A 46 -12.74 -1.67 -18.26
C GLY A 46 -11.42 -1.20 -17.65
N ALA A 47 -11.26 -1.44 -16.35
CA ALA A 47 -9.98 -1.33 -15.65
C ALA A 47 -9.78 -2.55 -14.74
N GLU A 48 -8.53 -2.92 -14.50
CA GLU A 48 -8.15 -3.92 -13.51
C GLU A 48 -7.04 -3.36 -12.62
N PHE A 49 -6.97 -3.84 -11.38
CA PHE A 49 -5.93 -3.42 -10.45
C PHE A 49 -5.44 -4.58 -9.58
N ALA A 50 -4.20 -4.47 -9.12
CA ALA A 50 -3.62 -5.33 -8.10
C ALA A 50 -3.08 -4.47 -6.96
N ARG A 51 -3.45 -4.80 -5.72
CA ARG A 51 -2.92 -4.12 -4.51
C ARG A 51 -1.52 -4.64 -4.22
N LEU A 52 -0.59 -3.72 -3.99
CA LEU A 52 0.74 -4.08 -3.51
C LEU A 52 0.70 -4.35 -2.00
N PRO A 53 1.69 -5.07 -1.46
CA PRO A 53 1.81 -5.28 -0.02
C PRO A 53 1.74 -3.95 0.74
N GLN A 54 0.96 -3.93 1.84
CA GLN A 54 0.84 -2.75 2.68
C GLN A 54 2.21 -2.37 3.24
N MET A 55 2.59 -1.11 3.08
CA MET A 55 3.84 -0.62 3.67
C MET A 55 3.67 -0.52 5.19
N PRO A 56 4.60 -1.06 5.99
CA PRO A 56 4.61 -0.85 7.43
C PRO A 56 5.05 0.60 7.70
N SER A 57 4.12 1.53 7.58
CA SER A 57 4.35 2.96 7.79
C SER A 57 3.26 3.57 8.68
N HIS A 58 3.56 4.69 9.32
CA HIS A 58 2.61 5.45 10.16
C HIS A 58 1.52 6.17 9.35
N GLY A 59 1.49 6.03 8.01
CA GLY A 59 0.42 6.49 7.14
C GLY A 59 -0.16 5.35 6.30
N ASP A 60 -1.44 5.48 5.93
CA ASP A 60 -2.14 4.52 5.09
C ASP A 60 -1.72 4.67 3.62
N VAL A 61 -0.47 4.33 3.31
CA VAL A 61 0.01 4.29 1.92
C VAL A 61 -0.51 3.03 1.25
N ASN A 62 -1.46 3.22 0.34
CA ASN A 62 -2.09 2.17 -0.43
C ASN A 62 -1.60 2.20 -1.87
N ALA A 63 -0.56 1.42 -2.16
CA ALA A 63 -0.04 1.30 -3.52
C ALA A 63 -0.79 0.23 -4.32
N ALA A 64 -0.99 0.47 -5.60
CA ALA A 64 -1.61 -0.46 -6.52
C ALA A 64 -1.01 -0.31 -7.93
N ILE A 65 -1.04 -1.40 -8.68
CA ILE A 65 -0.84 -1.37 -10.13
C ILE A 65 -2.24 -1.32 -10.75
N VAL A 66 -2.49 -0.38 -11.65
CA VAL A 66 -3.78 -0.24 -12.34
C VAL A 66 -3.53 -0.30 -13.84
N ARG A 67 -4.37 -1.05 -14.55
CA ARG A 67 -4.38 -1.15 -16.00
C ARG A 67 -5.73 -0.69 -16.52
N PHE A 68 -5.67 0.17 -17.54
CA PHE A 68 -6.84 0.73 -18.20
C PHE A 68 -6.94 0.11 -19.59
N THR A 69 -8.13 -0.37 -19.95
CA THR A 69 -8.43 -0.66 -21.35
C THR A 69 -8.49 0.65 -22.15
N PRO A 70 -8.34 0.61 -23.49
CA PRO A 70 -8.50 1.81 -24.31
C PRO A 70 -9.82 2.53 -24.02
N ASN A 71 -9.75 3.84 -23.83
CA ASN A 71 -10.86 4.75 -23.49
C ASN A 71 -11.44 4.61 -22.06
N ALA A 72 -10.87 3.77 -21.18
CA ALA A 72 -11.22 3.78 -19.77
C ALA A 72 -10.70 5.06 -19.10
N VAL A 73 -11.59 5.78 -18.42
CA VAL A 73 -11.26 6.93 -17.56
C VAL A 73 -11.88 6.73 -16.19
N THR A 74 -11.23 7.22 -15.15
CA THR A 74 -11.84 7.32 -13.82
C THR A 74 -12.83 8.48 -13.78
N ASP A 75 -13.84 8.35 -12.93
CA ASP A 75 -14.66 9.50 -12.54
C ASP A 75 -13.80 10.60 -11.89
N TRP A 76 -14.32 11.83 -11.90
CA TRP A 76 -13.68 12.94 -11.20
C TRP A 76 -13.65 12.66 -9.69
N HIS A 77 -12.45 12.72 -9.10
CA HIS A 77 -12.25 12.48 -7.68
C HIS A 77 -11.04 13.25 -7.16
N SER A 78 -10.84 13.22 -5.84
CA SER A 78 -9.70 13.83 -5.16
C SER A 78 -9.24 12.95 -4.00
N HIS A 79 -7.94 12.91 -3.74
CA HIS A 79 -7.36 12.26 -2.57
C HIS A 79 -6.92 13.31 -1.54
N ALA A 80 -7.37 13.18 -0.29
CA ALA A 80 -7.09 14.15 0.77
C ALA A 80 -5.59 14.36 1.05
N GLN A 81 -4.78 13.31 0.85
CA GLN A 81 -3.32 13.33 1.03
C GLN A 81 -2.56 13.41 -0.31
N GLY A 82 -3.26 13.66 -1.41
CA GLY A 82 -2.71 13.58 -2.77
C GLY A 82 -2.53 12.16 -3.28
N GLN A 83 -1.98 12.05 -4.48
CA GLN A 83 -1.70 10.80 -5.18
C GLN A 83 -0.47 10.98 -6.05
N TYR A 84 0.37 9.95 -6.12
CA TYR A 84 1.41 9.82 -7.13
C TYR A 84 1.02 8.77 -8.16
N LEU A 85 1.31 9.04 -9.44
CA LEU A 85 1.23 8.06 -10.51
C LEU A 85 2.60 7.88 -11.15
N ILE A 86 3.02 6.64 -11.32
CA ILE A 86 4.21 6.30 -12.11
C ILE A 86 3.74 5.48 -13.29
N VAL A 87 3.88 6.02 -14.50
CA VAL A 87 3.42 5.32 -15.71
C VAL A 87 4.45 4.26 -16.07
N THR A 88 4.08 2.99 -15.93
CA THR A 88 4.99 1.87 -16.19
C THR A 88 4.93 1.38 -17.63
N GLU A 89 3.79 1.51 -18.30
CA GLU A 89 3.53 1.03 -19.66
C GLU A 89 2.47 1.88 -20.38
N GLY A 90 2.49 1.87 -21.71
CA GLY A 90 1.49 2.50 -22.57
C GLY A 90 1.53 4.04 -22.59
N THR A 91 0.42 4.60 -23.07
CA THR A 91 0.14 6.05 -23.14
C THR A 91 -1.28 6.28 -22.61
N GLY A 92 -1.43 7.30 -21.76
CA GLY A 92 -2.68 7.68 -21.14
C GLY A 92 -2.90 9.19 -21.10
N ARG A 93 -3.91 9.61 -20.34
CA ARG A 93 -4.26 11.02 -20.16
C ARG A 93 -4.41 11.32 -18.67
N PHE A 94 -3.93 12.49 -18.25
CA PHE A 94 -4.13 13.05 -16.92
C PHE A 94 -4.75 14.43 -17.04
N GLN A 95 -5.67 14.76 -16.12
CA GLN A 95 -6.30 16.08 -16.11
C GLN A 95 -6.68 16.48 -14.67
N GLU A 96 -6.37 17.72 -14.32
CA GLU A 96 -6.96 18.40 -13.17
C GLU A 96 -8.19 19.21 -13.59
N TRP A 97 -9.15 19.37 -12.68
CA TRP A 97 -10.38 20.12 -12.98
C TRP A 97 -10.08 21.52 -13.50
N GLY A 98 -10.65 21.86 -14.66
CA GLY A 98 -10.47 23.17 -15.30
C GLY A 98 -9.11 23.39 -15.99
N LYS A 99 -8.17 22.44 -15.91
CA LYS A 99 -6.88 22.52 -16.63
C LYS A 99 -6.90 21.76 -17.96
N PRO A 100 -6.00 22.09 -18.91
CA PRO A 100 -5.83 21.30 -20.12
C PRO A 100 -5.47 19.84 -19.82
N VAL A 101 -5.91 18.93 -20.70
CA VAL A 101 -5.54 17.52 -20.60
C VAL A 101 -4.08 17.33 -20.99
N GLN A 102 -3.36 16.53 -20.21
CA GLN A 102 -1.97 16.17 -20.42
C GLN A 102 -1.86 14.72 -20.91
N THR A 103 -0.99 14.48 -21.88
CA THR A 103 -0.63 13.12 -22.29
C THR A 103 0.48 12.61 -21.38
N ILE A 104 0.31 11.42 -20.83
CA ILE A 104 1.31 10.72 -20.01
C ILE A 104 1.73 9.43 -20.70
N LYS A 105 2.99 9.03 -20.59
CA LYS A 105 3.56 7.82 -21.21
C LYS A 105 4.55 7.16 -20.25
N LYS A 106 4.94 5.92 -20.57
CA LYS A 106 5.94 5.16 -19.81
C LYS A 106 7.14 6.04 -19.37
N GLY A 107 7.41 6.01 -18.06
CA GLY A 107 8.49 6.76 -17.41
C GLY A 107 8.07 8.12 -16.84
N ASP A 108 6.91 8.65 -17.23
CA ASP A 108 6.40 9.90 -16.65
C ASP A 108 5.90 9.66 -15.21
N VAL A 109 6.01 10.69 -14.37
CA VAL A 109 5.52 10.73 -12.99
C VAL A 109 4.55 11.90 -12.86
N VAL A 110 3.40 11.66 -12.23
CA VAL A 110 2.37 12.66 -11.91
C VAL A 110 2.29 12.81 -10.41
#